data_AF-A0A0N5B5S4-F1
#
_entry.id   AF-A0A0N5B5S4-F1
#
_cell.length_a   1.000
_cell.length_b   1.000
_cell.length_c   1.000
_cell.angle_alpha   90.00
_cell.angle_beta   90.00
_cell.angle_gamma   90.00
#
_symmetry.space_group_name_H-M   'P 1'
#
loop_
_entity.id
_entity.type
_entity.pdbx_description
1 polymer ?
#
loop_
_entity_poly.entity_id
_entity_poly.type
_entity_poly.pdbx_seq_one_letter_code
_entity_poly.pdbx_strand_id
1 'polypeptide(L)'
;MDTEVVQHSGNGVAPVKKEFIVNFNDNNLPSYVKIRLEEEKEDKAAVVGKEEENGEPVRKKPRGMNKGRRKEMDKTRIEISTNQPRLCPSTIFALRNKSYGKEESTDKKCRFGDKCKYYHSIEEYSKVRQPDIGEKCYNFEVRGECPYNIACRYHKDHTIENFEQKVDEKKKEEYNNIPVCAMFRNPDIKIMLNKNRYNFKESDELVKGFNEENVVKIGAMEREKASLKVREMSGKPYLAPLTTVGNLPFRRF
;
A
#
# COMPACT_ATOMS: atom_id res chain seq x y z
N MET A 1 -1.45 -11.19 -47.04
CA MET A 1 -2.71 -11.58 -46.38
C MET A 1 -3.40 -10.27 -46.03
N ASP A 2 -4.34 -9.86 -46.87
CA ASP A 2 -4.99 -8.56 -46.74
C ASP A 2 -5.98 -8.65 -45.58
N THR A 3 -5.65 -8.00 -44.46
CA THR A 3 -6.51 -8.02 -43.27
C THR A 3 -7.67 -7.05 -43.45
N GLU A 4 -8.86 -7.59 -43.67
CA GLU A 4 -10.09 -6.79 -43.77
C GLU A 4 -10.50 -6.25 -42.39
N VAL A 5 -10.54 -4.92 -42.26
CA VAL A 5 -10.94 -4.20 -41.06
C VAL A 5 -12.34 -3.63 -41.25
N VAL A 6 -13.24 -3.84 -40.27
CA VAL A 6 -14.60 -3.25 -40.34
C VAL A 6 -14.53 -1.79 -39.89
N GLN A 7 -14.55 -0.86 -40.84
CA GLN A 7 -14.67 0.56 -40.53
C GLN A 7 -16.14 0.89 -40.21
N HIS A 8 -16.39 1.37 -38.99
CA HIS A 8 -17.68 1.94 -38.62
C HIS A 8 -17.63 3.46 -38.88
N SER A 9 -18.62 3.99 -39.58
CA SER A 9 -18.70 5.40 -40.01
C SER A 9 -19.08 6.39 -38.89
N GLY A 10 -19.07 5.95 -37.62
CA GLY A 10 -19.38 6.79 -36.46
C GLY A 10 -18.12 7.25 -35.74
N ASN A 11 -17.99 8.55 -35.47
CA ASN A 11 -16.91 9.09 -34.66
C ASN A 11 -16.91 8.46 -33.26
N GLY A 12 -15.79 7.82 -32.87
CA GLY A 12 -15.59 7.22 -31.55
C GLY A 12 -15.64 5.69 -31.49
N VAL A 13 -15.83 4.99 -32.61
CA VAL A 13 -15.78 3.51 -32.66
C VAL A 13 -14.42 3.03 -33.13
N ALA A 14 -13.75 2.21 -32.30
CA ALA A 14 -12.46 1.63 -32.64
C ALA A 14 -12.61 0.57 -33.75
N PRO A 15 -11.78 0.60 -34.81
CA PRO A 15 -11.85 -0.40 -35.87
C PRO A 15 -11.38 -1.77 -35.37
N VAL A 16 -12.22 -2.79 -35.55
CA VAL A 16 -11.92 -4.19 -35.18
C VAL A 16 -11.75 -5.02 -36.45
N LYS A 17 -10.77 -5.94 -36.46
CA LYS A 17 -10.58 -6.87 -37.59
C LYS A 17 -11.77 -7.83 -37.68
N LYS A 18 -12.21 -8.17 -38.89
CA LYS A 18 -13.35 -9.07 -39.12
C LYS A 18 -13.22 -10.43 -38.42
N GLU A 19 -11.99 -10.94 -38.30
CA GLU A 19 -11.67 -12.22 -37.65
C GLU A 19 -12.07 -12.29 -36.17
N PHE A 20 -12.23 -11.15 -35.49
CA PHE A 20 -12.61 -11.09 -34.08
C PHE A 20 -14.10 -10.80 -33.86
N ILE A 21 -14.88 -10.63 -34.93
CA ILE A 21 -16.32 -10.42 -34.86
C ILE A 21 -16.99 -11.78 -34.99
N VAL A 22 -17.64 -12.22 -33.92
CA VAL A 22 -18.27 -13.54 -33.84
C VAL A 22 -19.78 -13.38 -33.88
N ASN A 23 -20.43 -14.05 -34.83
CA ASN A 23 -21.88 -14.19 -34.85
C ASN A 23 -22.28 -15.39 -34.00
N PHE A 24 -22.99 -15.13 -32.89
CA PHE A 24 -23.45 -16.19 -31.99
C PHE A 24 -24.60 -17.05 -32.56
N ASN A 25 -25.14 -16.69 -33.72
CA ASN A 25 -26.18 -17.46 -34.43
C ASN A 25 -25.60 -18.50 -35.40
N ASP A 26 -24.29 -18.45 -35.69
CA ASP A 26 -23.65 -19.39 -36.60
C ASP A 26 -23.24 -20.67 -35.84
N ASN A 27 -23.54 -21.84 -36.41
CA ASN A 27 -23.25 -23.13 -35.78
C ASN A 27 -21.75 -23.45 -35.64
N ASN A 28 -20.88 -22.69 -36.32
CA ASN A 28 -19.44 -22.93 -36.34
C ASN A 28 -18.67 -21.80 -35.66
N LEU A 29 -18.81 -21.69 -34.33
CA LEU A 29 -18.05 -20.71 -33.55
C LEU A 29 -16.55 -21.07 -33.50
N PRO A 30 -15.66 -20.05 -33.48
CA PRO A 30 -14.23 -20.24 -33.25
C PRO A 30 -13.93 -20.97 -31.93
N SER A 31 -12.82 -21.73 -31.89
CA SER A 31 -12.43 -22.57 -30.75
C SER A 31 -12.34 -21.80 -29.43
N TYR A 32 -11.78 -20.58 -29.44
CA TYR A 32 -11.64 -19.74 -28.24
C TYR A 32 -12.99 -19.31 -27.64
N VAL A 33 -14.03 -19.18 -28.46
CA VAL A 33 -15.39 -18.82 -28.00
C VAL A 33 -16.08 -20.02 -27.39
N LYS A 34 -15.91 -21.22 -27.98
CA LYS A 34 -16.45 -22.47 -27.43
C LYS A 34 -15.89 -22.77 -26.04
N ILE A 35 -14.57 -22.65 -25.87
CA ILE A 35 -13.89 -22.81 -24.58
C ILE A 35 -14.48 -21.85 -23.54
N ARG A 36 -14.64 -20.57 -23.90
CA ARG A 36 -15.19 -19.58 -22.97
C ARG A 36 -16.67 -19.81 -22.62
N LEU A 37 -17.47 -20.32 -23.56
CA LEU A 37 -18.86 -20.70 -23.30
C LEU A 37 -18.97 -21.94 -22.41
N GLU A 38 -18.00 -22.86 -22.49
CA GLU A 38 -17.88 -24.01 -21.58
C GLU A 38 -17.48 -23.56 -20.18
N GLU A 39 -16.47 -22.68 -20.04
CA GLU A 39 -16.09 -22.04 -18.77
C GLU A 39 -17.30 -21.33 -18.12
N GLU A 40 -18.08 -20.56 -18.90
CA GLU A 40 -19.30 -19.90 -18.39
C GLU A 40 -20.40 -20.89 -17.96
N LYS A 41 -20.49 -22.06 -18.59
CA LYS A 41 -21.43 -23.12 -18.19
C LYS A 41 -20.97 -23.77 -16.89
N GLU A 42 -19.67 -24.03 -16.73
CA GLU A 42 -19.09 -24.55 -15.50
C GLU A 42 -19.26 -23.57 -14.33
N ASP A 43 -18.99 -22.29 -14.55
CA ASP A 43 -19.21 -21.22 -13.55
C ASP A 43 -20.70 -21.13 -13.14
N LYS A 44 -21.63 -21.26 -14.10
CA LYS A 44 -23.06 -21.30 -13.80
C LYS A 44 -23.46 -22.57 -13.05
N ALA A 45 -22.91 -23.73 -13.41
CA ALA A 45 -23.16 -24.99 -12.73
C ALA A 45 -22.65 -24.98 -11.29
N ALA A 46 -21.48 -24.41 -11.03
CA ALA A 46 -20.91 -24.23 -9.70
C ALA A 46 -21.79 -23.35 -8.77
N VAL A 47 -22.61 -22.47 -9.34
CA VAL A 47 -23.55 -21.61 -8.60
C VAL A 47 -24.91 -22.30 -8.35
N VAL A 48 -25.28 -23.28 -9.17
CA VAL A 48 -26.60 -23.96 -9.10
C VAL A 48 -26.54 -25.25 -8.26
N GLY A 49 -25.39 -25.88 -8.08
CA GLY A 49 -25.27 -27.21 -7.44
C GLY A 49 -25.02 -27.26 -5.92
N LYS A 50 -25.69 -26.44 -5.10
CA LYS A 50 -25.69 -26.66 -3.63
C LYS A 50 -27.13 -26.68 -3.10
N GLU A 51 -27.79 -27.80 -3.34
CA GLU A 51 -29.03 -28.18 -2.66
C GLU A 51 -28.64 -28.84 -1.32
N GLU A 52 -29.20 -28.38 -0.20
CA GLU A 52 -29.14 -29.12 1.06
C GLU A 52 -30.17 -30.26 1.01
N GLU A 53 -29.88 -31.40 1.65
CA GLU A 53 -30.66 -32.66 1.66
C GLU A 53 -32.13 -32.57 2.12
N ASN A 54 -32.65 -31.38 2.44
CA ASN A 54 -33.99 -31.19 3.00
C ASN A 54 -34.97 -30.43 2.09
N GLY A 55 -34.68 -30.22 0.80
CA GLY A 55 -35.66 -29.74 -0.18
C GLY A 55 -36.18 -28.30 0.04
N GLU A 56 -35.63 -27.55 0.99
CA GLU A 56 -35.90 -26.11 1.13
C GLU A 56 -34.90 -25.28 0.30
N PRO A 57 -35.36 -24.27 -0.46
CA PRO A 57 -34.47 -23.41 -1.22
C PRO A 57 -33.56 -22.63 -0.26
N VAL A 58 -32.24 -22.81 -0.39
CA VAL A 58 -31.23 -22.10 0.40
C VAL A 58 -31.51 -20.60 0.32
N ARG A 59 -31.91 -20.00 1.45
CA ARG A 59 -32.12 -18.55 1.55
C ARG A 59 -30.82 -17.85 1.19
N LYS A 60 -30.75 -17.29 -0.03
CA LYS A 60 -29.63 -16.45 -0.46
C LYS A 60 -29.49 -15.32 0.57
N LYS A 61 -28.35 -15.28 1.28
CA LYS A 61 -28.06 -14.17 2.21
C LYS A 61 -28.31 -12.85 1.46
N PRO A 62 -29.04 -11.88 2.05
CA PRO A 62 -29.27 -10.61 1.39
C PRO A 62 -27.92 -10.02 1.00
N ARG A 63 -27.73 -9.77 -0.31
CA ARG A 63 -26.51 -9.15 -0.83
C ARG A 63 -26.40 -7.75 -0.21
N GLY A 64 -25.51 -7.64 0.76
CA GLY A 64 -25.12 -6.39 1.42
C GLY A 64 -23.61 -6.37 1.62
N MET A 65 -23.05 -5.19 1.84
CA MET A 65 -21.64 -5.04 2.20
C MET A 65 -21.39 -5.82 3.49
N ASN A 66 -20.55 -6.86 3.44
CA ASN A 66 -20.16 -7.63 4.61
C ASN A 66 -19.51 -6.69 5.63
N LYS A 67 -20.28 -6.23 6.63
CA LYS A 67 -19.82 -5.31 7.67
C LYS A 67 -18.68 -5.92 8.51
N GLY A 68 -18.52 -7.24 8.48
CA GLY A 68 -17.42 -7.98 9.10
C GLY A 68 -16.14 -8.07 8.25
N ARG A 69 -16.20 -7.78 6.94
CA ARG A 69 -15.06 -7.92 6.02
C ARG A 69 -13.84 -7.14 6.49
N ARG A 70 -14.03 -5.93 7.02
CA ARG A 70 -12.91 -5.13 7.55
C ARG A 70 -12.24 -5.82 8.75
N LYS A 71 -13.03 -6.31 9.71
CA LYS A 71 -12.51 -7.02 10.89
C LYS A 71 -11.77 -8.30 10.49
N GLU A 72 -12.28 -9.01 9.50
CA GLU A 72 -11.65 -10.22 8.96
C GLU A 72 -10.32 -9.90 8.26
N MET A 73 -10.30 -8.88 7.42
CA MET A 73 -9.06 -8.37 6.79
C MET A 73 -8.04 -7.86 7.83
N ASP A 74 -8.51 -7.22 8.91
CA ASP A 74 -7.65 -6.76 9.99
C ASP A 74 -7.05 -7.96 10.77
N LYS A 75 -7.84 -9.01 11.02
CA LYS A 75 -7.36 -10.24 11.65
C LYS A 75 -6.31 -10.95 10.81
N THR A 76 -6.57 -11.17 9.52
CA THR A 76 -5.61 -11.81 8.62
C THR A 76 -4.33 -11.00 8.51
N ARG A 77 -4.42 -9.65 8.47
CA ARG A 77 -3.25 -8.76 8.51
C ARG A 77 -2.43 -8.94 9.79
N ILE A 78 -3.08 -9.06 10.95
CA ILE A 78 -2.40 -9.26 12.24
C ILE A 78 -1.72 -10.64 12.27
N GLU A 79 -2.40 -11.68 11.81
CA GLU A 79 -1.85 -13.04 11.74
C GLU A 79 -0.61 -13.08 10.86
N ILE A 80 -0.67 -12.53 9.65
CA ILE A 80 0.48 -12.44 8.74
C ILE A 80 1.64 -11.67 9.41
N SER A 81 1.35 -10.52 10.04
CA SER A 81 2.40 -9.70 10.65
C SER A 81 3.05 -10.38 11.87
N THR A 82 2.28 -11.13 12.65
CA THR A 82 2.80 -11.75 13.88
C THR A 82 3.47 -13.09 13.61
N ASN A 83 3.07 -13.85 12.59
CA ASN A 83 3.64 -15.16 12.28
C ASN A 83 4.95 -15.08 11.49
N GLN A 84 5.32 -13.91 10.98
CA GLN A 84 6.61 -13.74 10.34
C GLN A 84 7.76 -13.86 11.35
N PRO A 85 8.82 -14.62 11.03
CA PRO A 85 9.98 -14.76 11.90
C PRO A 85 10.67 -13.40 12.04
N ARG A 86 10.83 -12.91 13.27
CA ARG A 86 11.52 -11.64 13.58
C ARG A 86 12.41 -11.81 14.80
N LEU A 87 13.52 -11.08 14.81
CA LEU A 87 14.35 -10.89 16.00
C LEU A 87 13.59 -10.03 17.01
N CYS A 88 13.79 -10.34 18.30
CA CYS A 88 13.23 -9.55 19.37
C CYS A 88 13.80 -8.12 19.35
N PRO A 89 12.99 -7.08 19.59
CA PRO A 89 13.50 -5.71 19.67
C PRO A 89 14.65 -5.55 20.66
N SER A 90 14.62 -6.25 21.80
CA SER A 90 15.71 -6.22 22.80
C SER A 90 17.04 -6.70 22.22
N THR A 91 17.02 -7.75 21.37
CA THR A 91 18.24 -8.26 20.73
C THR A 91 18.73 -7.34 19.63
N ILE A 92 17.81 -6.70 18.89
CA ILE A 92 18.15 -5.65 17.91
C ILE A 92 18.81 -4.45 18.61
N PHE A 93 18.28 -4.02 19.77
CA PHE A 93 18.88 -2.95 20.56
C PHE A 93 20.25 -3.35 21.12
N ALA A 94 20.39 -4.57 21.63
CA ALA A 94 21.68 -5.08 22.11
C ALA A 94 22.72 -5.12 20.99
N LEU A 95 22.34 -5.52 19.78
CA LEU A 95 23.21 -5.50 18.60
C LEU A 95 23.64 -4.07 18.24
N ARG A 96 22.71 -3.11 18.24
CA ARG A 96 23.04 -1.70 17.96
C ARG A 96 24.01 -1.12 19.00
N ASN A 97 23.85 -1.52 20.26
CA ASN A 97 24.67 -1.04 21.36
C ASN A 97 25.96 -1.88 21.56
N LYS A 98 26.25 -2.85 20.68
CA LYS A 98 27.37 -3.79 20.79
C LYS A 98 27.41 -4.53 22.14
N SER A 99 26.25 -4.80 22.73
CA SER A 99 26.10 -5.53 24.00
C SER A 99 25.52 -6.94 23.83
N TYR A 100 25.48 -7.45 22.60
CA TYR A 100 25.07 -8.82 22.30
C TYR A 100 25.94 -9.85 23.03
N GLY A 101 25.33 -10.89 23.61
CA GLY A 101 26.01 -11.90 24.44
C GLY A 101 26.02 -11.60 25.95
N LYS A 102 25.57 -10.42 26.38
CA LYS A 102 25.33 -10.10 27.80
C LYS A 102 23.88 -10.45 28.19
N GLU A 103 23.59 -10.45 29.50
CA GLU A 103 22.24 -10.66 30.07
C GLU A 103 21.15 -9.72 29.49
N GLU A 104 21.56 -8.67 28.77
CA GLU A 104 20.69 -7.73 28.08
C GLU A 104 20.09 -8.25 26.78
N SER A 105 20.79 -9.18 26.13
CA SER A 105 20.39 -9.79 24.86
C SER A 105 19.60 -11.09 25.04
N THR A 106 19.53 -11.61 26.27
CA THR A 106 18.84 -12.84 26.61
C THR A 106 17.45 -12.58 27.17
N ASP A 107 16.66 -13.64 27.36
CA ASP A 107 15.26 -13.59 27.83
C ASP A 107 15.08 -12.73 29.09
N LYS A 108 16.11 -12.63 29.93
CA LYS A 108 16.10 -11.92 31.23
C LYS A 108 15.76 -10.42 31.14
N LYS A 109 16.20 -9.70 30.09
CA LYS A 109 15.82 -8.28 29.87
C LYS A 109 14.64 -8.09 28.92
N CYS A 110 14.16 -9.16 28.28
CA CYS A 110 12.98 -9.06 27.43
C CYS A 110 11.74 -8.86 28.32
N ARG A 111 10.91 -7.86 28.02
CA ARG A 111 9.66 -7.62 28.76
C ARG A 111 8.72 -8.84 28.76
N PHE A 112 8.86 -9.70 27.76
CA PHE A 112 8.05 -10.90 27.58
C PHE A 112 8.76 -12.19 28.04
N GLY A 113 10.06 -12.13 28.38
CA GLY A 113 10.87 -13.28 28.76
C GLY A 113 10.70 -14.45 27.80
N ASP A 114 10.47 -15.63 28.37
CA ASP A 114 10.29 -16.89 27.63
C ASP A 114 8.97 -16.97 26.84
N LYS A 115 8.01 -16.07 27.13
CA LYS A 115 6.73 -15.98 26.37
C LYS A 115 6.87 -15.08 25.13
N CYS A 116 8.08 -14.64 24.81
CA CYS A 116 8.32 -13.82 23.63
C CYS A 116 8.05 -14.62 22.36
N LYS A 117 7.25 -14.06 21.44
CA LYS A 117 7.01 -14.65 20.12
C LYS A 117 8.22 -14.53 19.18
N TYR A 118 9.19 -13.70 19.54
CA TYR A 118 10.33 -13.35 18.68
C TYR A 118 11.59 -14.10 19.09
N TYR A 119 12.51 -14.25 18.15
CA TYR A 119 13.78 -14.96 18.37
C TYR A 119 14.77 -14.09 19.16
N HIS A 120 15.39 -14.68 20.18
CA HIS A 120 16.47 -14.05 20.94
C HIS A 120 17.87 -14.49 20.46
N SER A 121 18.00 -15.65 19.84
CA SER A 121 19.25 -16.10 19.21
C SER A 121 19.32 -15.71 17.73
N ILE A 122 20.48 -15.20 17.30
CA ILE A 122 20.75 -14.87 15.89
C ILE A 122 20.85 -16.14 15.03
N GLU A 123 21.41 -17.22 15.59
CA GLU A 123 21.61 -18.48 14.85
C GLU A 123 20.27 -19.15 14.51
N GLU A 124 19.35 -19.16 15.47
CA GLU A 124 17.99 -19.67 15.26
C GLU A 124 17.24 -18.82 14.23
N TYR A 125 17.39 -17.50 14.33
CA TYR A 125 16.79 -16.58 13.38
C TYR A 125 17.33 -16.79 11.97
N SER A 126 18.64 -16.97 11.81
CA SER A 126 19.29 -17.16 10.50
C SER A 126 18.73 -18.37 9.74
N LYS A 127 18.38 -19.45 10.45
CA LYS A 127 17.83 -20.68 9.84
C LYS A 127 16.40 -20.50 9.30
N VAL A 128 15.56 -19.73 9.99
CA VAL A 128 14.14 -19.53 9.65
C VAL A 128 13.94 -18.38 8.65
N ARG A 129 14.91 -17.47 8.59
CA ARG A 129 14.87 -16.28 7.77
C ARG A 129 14.86 -16.61 6.27
N GLN A 130 14.10 -15.82 5.53
CA GLN A 130 14.10 -15.84 4.06
C GLN A 130 15.41 -15.32 3.46
N PRO A 131 15.77 -15.77 2.23
CA PRO A 131 16.93 -15.25 1.52
C PRO A 131 16.78 -13.76 1.19
N ASP A 132 17.92 -13.11 0.97
CA ASP A 132 17.98 -11.69 0.62
C ASP A 132 17.37 -11.43 -0.76
N ILE A 133 16.71 -10.28 -0.91
CA ILE A 133 16.01 -9.92 -2.17
C ILE A 133 17.01 -9.58 -3.28
N GLY A 134 18.20 -9.11 -2.93
CA GLY A 134 19.22 -8.70 -3.87
C GLY A 134 20.58 -8.50 -3.19
N GLU A 135 21.53 -7.97 -3.95
CA GLU A 135 22.94 -7.91 -3.53
C GLU A 135 23.29 -6.66 -2.73
N LYS A 136 22.63 -5.51 -3.00
CA LYS A 136 23.00 -4.22 -2.43
C LYS A 136 21.91 -3.62 -1.56
N CYS A 137 22.30 -3.07 -0.41
CA CYS A 137 21.38 -2.43 0.52
C CYS A 137 21.33 -0.92 0.31
N TYR A 138 20.23 -0.42 -0.24
CA TYR A 138 20.01 1.02 -0.43
C TYR A 138 20.20 1.86 0.85
N ASN A 139 19.76 1.34 2.00
CA ASN A 139 19.94 2.06 3.27
C ASN A 139 21.41 2.23 3.63
N PHE A 140 22.23 1.19 3.42
CA PHE A 140 23.66 1.23 3.68
C PHE A 140 24.36 2.15 2.67
N GLU A 141 24.00 2.08 1.39
CA GLU A 141 24.57 2.93 0.35
C GLU A 141 24.36 4.42 0.60
N VAL A 142 23.18 4.81 1.10
CA VAL A 142 22.80 6.21 1.34
C VAL A 142 23.24 6.72 2.71
N ARG A 143 23.11 5.91 3.76
CA ARG A 143 23.35 6.36 5.15
C ARG A 143 24.73 5.98 5.69
N GLY A 144 25.44 5.07 5.03
CA GLY A 144 26.66 4.45 5.57
C GLY A 144 26.43 3.49 6.74
N GLU A 145 25.21 3.42 7.29
CA GLU A 145 24.78 2.43 8.27
C GLU A 145 23.32 2.02 7.99
N CYS A 146 22.98 0.76 8.18
CA CYS A 146 21.59 0.30 8.01
C CYS A 146 20.91 0.15 9.39
N PRO A 147 19.82 0.91 9.67
CA PRO A 147 19.17 0.91 10.98
C PRO A 147 18.55 -0.45 11.36
N TYR A 148 18.39 -1.35 10.39
CA TYR A 148 17.78 -2.66 10.57
C TYR A 148 18.81 -3.76 10.89
N ASN A 149 20.12 -3.49 10.87
CA ASN A 149 21.18 -4.46 11.15
C ASN A 149 20.92 -5.81 10.44
N ILE A 150 21.15 -6.93 11.14
CA ILE A 150 20.91 -8.29 10.65
C ILE A 150 19.45 -8.49 10.20
N ALA A 151 18.48 -7.78 10.77
CA ALA A 151 17.08 -7.90 10.36
C ALA A 151 16.77 -7.25 8.99
N CYS A 152 17.72 -6.53 8.38
CA CYS A 152 17.57 -5.97 7.03
C CYS A 152 17.46 -7.09 6.00
N ARG A 153 16.55 -6.98 5.00
CA ARG A 153 16.40 -7.95 3.89
C ARG A 153 17.57 -7.99 2.89
N TYR A 154 18.61 -7.19 3.12
CA TYR A 154 19.85 -7.11 2.35
C TYR A 154 21.05 -7.21 3.31
N HIS A 155 20.99 -8.15 4.26
CA HIS A 155 21.97 -8.16 5.35
C HIS A 155 23.36 -8.51 4.82
N LYS A 156 23.46 -9.40 3.83
CA LYS A 156 24.73 -9.93 3.32
C LYS A 156 25.69 -8.84 2.85
N ASP A 157 25.16 -7.73 2.34
CA ASP A 157 25.94 -6.57 1.86
C ASP A 157 26.66 -5.82 2.98
N HIS A 158 26.05 -5.76 4.17
CA HIS A 158 26.51 -4.92 5.27
C HIS A 158 26.68 -5.67 6.60
N THR A 159 26.82 -7.00 6.56
CA THR A 159 27.17 -7.83 7.72
C THR A 159 28.59 -8.36 7.62
N ILE A 160 29.33 -8.29 8.74
CA ILE A 160 30.66 -8.86 8.94
C ILE A 160 30.50 -10.29 9.55
N GLU A 161 31.55 -11.12 9.48
CA GLU A 161 31.58 -12.51 9.97
C GLU A 161 31.11 -12.69 11.43
N ASN A 162 31.25 -11.66 12.28
CA ASN A 162 30.80 -11.66 13.68
C ASN A 162 29.37 -11.13 13.89
N PHE A 163 28.54 -11.10 12.84
CA PHE A 163 27.19 -10.52 12.85
C PHE A 163 27.13 -9.01 13.14
N GLU A 164 28.29 -8.35 13.14
CA GLU A 164 28.39 -6.91 13.26
C GLU A 164 28.05 -6.23 11.93
N GLN A 165 27.51 -5.02 12.01
CA GLN A 165 27.22 -4.23 10.84
C GLN A 165 28.47 -3.48 10.37
N LYS A 166 28.73 -3.51 9.05
CA LYS A 166 29.69 -2.61 8.42
C LYS A 166 29.18 -1.17 8.50
N VAL A 167 30.06 -0.23 8.84
CA VAL A 167 29.75 1.20 8.93
C VAL A 167 30.71 1.99 8.06
N ASP A 168 30.17 2.74 7.11
CA ASP A 168 30.92 3.71 6.30
C ASP A 168 30.79 5.09 6.97
N GLU A 169 31.81 5.49 7.74
CA GLU A 169 31.80 6.71 8.56
C GLU A 169 31.58 7.99 7.73
N LYS A 170 32.21 8.08 6.55
CA LYS A 170 32.09 9.26 5.66
C LYS A 170 30.64 9.53 5.23
N LYS A 171 29.95 8.50 4.75
CA LYS A 171 28.55 8.61 4.31
C LYS A 171 27.60 8.86 5.48
N LYS A 172 27.94 8.32 6.65
CA LYS A 172 27.18 8.57 7.87
C LYS A 172 27.24 10.03 8.30
N GLU A 173 28.42 10.64 8.22
CA GLU A 173 28.58 12.08 8.48
C GLU A 173 27.82 12.92 7.46
N GLU A 174 27.96 12.61 6.17
CA GLU A 174 27.20 13.28 5.09
C GLU A 174 25.70 13.21 5.33
N TYR A 175 25.18 12.02 5.68
CA TYR A 175 23.76 11.83 5.96
C TYR A 175 23.29 12.56 7.22
N ASN A 176 24.11 12.59 8.28
CA ASN A 176 23.79 13.32 9.51
C ASN A 176 23.77 14.85 9.31
N ASN A 177 24.54 15.35 8.34
CA ASN A 177 24.56 16.76 7.98
C ASN A 177 23.31 17.19 7.19
N ILE A 178 22.53 16.24 6.65
CA ILE A 178 21.29 16.56 5.94
C ILE A 178 20.30 17.18 6.94
N PRO A 179 19.79 18.40 6.68
CA PRO A 179 18.87 19.07 7.58
C PRO A 179 17.53 18.32 7.60
N VAL A 180 17.34 17.45 8.60
CA VAL A 180 16.04 16.85 8.88
C VAL A 180 15.14 17.92 9.50
N CYS A 181 13.87 17.96 9.08
CA CYS A 181 12.88 18.89 9.63
C CYS A 181 12.83 18.77 11.17
N ALA A 182 13.06 19.88 11.88
CA ALA A 182 13.23 19.92 13.33
C ALA A 182 12.03 19.36 14.11
N MET A 183 10.83 19.40 13.51
CA MET A 183 9.61 18.81 14.06
C MET A 183 9.74 17.29 14.31
N PHE A 184 10.55 16.58 13.53
CA PHE A 184 10.80 15.15 13.75
C PHE A 184 11.82 14.88 14.86
N ARG A 185 12.63 15.88 15.25
CA ARG A 185 13.65 15.75 16.31
C ARG A 185 13.07 15.93 17.71
N ASN A 186 12.02 16.74 17.86
CA ASN A 186 11.43 17.02 19.17
C ASN A 186 10.03 16.38 19.31
N PRO A 187 9.88 15.29 20.10
CA PRO A 187 8.59 14.64 20.30
C PRO A 187 7.58 15.57 20.98
N ASP A 188 8.02 16.55 21.77
CA ASP A 188 7.15 17.48 22.47
C ASP A 188 6.44 18.42 21.50
N ILE A 189 7.14 18.88 20.44
CA ILE A 189 6.53 19.69 19.38
C ILE A 189 5.41 18.90 18.71
N LYS A 190 5.65 17.63 18.38
CA LYS A 190 4.62 16.75 17.81
C LYS A 190 3.43 16.57 18.76
N ILE A 191 3.68 16.39 20.06
CA ILE A 191 2.62 16.28 21.06
C ILE A 191 1.82 17.59 21.16
N MET A 192 2.49 18.73 21.14
CA MET A 192 1.86 20.06 21.18
C MET A 192 0.99 20.31 19.94
N LEU A 193 1.47 19.94 18.75
CA LEU A 193 0.71 20.02 17.50
C LEU A 193 -0.53 19.11 17.53
N ASN A 194 -0.38 17.84 17.94
CA ASN A 194 -1.50 16.91 18.08
C ASN A 194 -2.55 17.39 19.10
N LYS A 195 -2.12 18.12 20.13
CA LYS A 195 -2.99 18.72 21.15
C LYS A 195 -3.48 20.12 20.77
N ASN A 196 -3.16 20.63 19.58
CA ASN A 196 -3.45 21.99 19.12
C ASN A 196 -2.99 23.10 20.10
N ARG A 197 -1.88 22.89 20.82
CA ARG A 197 -1.29 23.88 21.76
C ARG A 197 -0.05 24.56 21.24
N TYR A 198 0.38 24.22 20.03
CA TYR A 198 1.54 24.84 19.41
C TYR A 198 1.21 26.28 19.00
N ASN A 199 2.16 27.20 19.22
CA ASN A 199 1.98 28.61 18.87
C ASN A 199 2.35 28.83 17.40
N PHE A 200 1.37 29.23 16.58
CA PHE A 200 1.53 29.44 15.14
C PHE A 200 1.72 30.91 14.73
N LYS A 201 1.91 31.84 15.66
CA LYS A 201 2.00 33.29 15.37
C LYS A 201 2.92 33.62 14.18
N GLU A 202 4.14 33.09 14.18
CA GLU A 202 5.13 33.35 13.11
C GLU A 202 4.68 32.77 11.75
N SER A 203 4.10 31.57 11.76
CA SER A 203 3.58 30.94 10.54
C SER A 203 2.37 31.69 10.00
N ASP A 204 1.49 32.13 10.88
CA ASP A 204 0.28 32.90 10.54
C ASP A 204 0.65 34.27 9.94
N GLU A 205 1.70 34.93 10.44
CA GLU A 205 2.23 36.17 9.86
C GLU A 205 2.77 35.96 8.44
N LEU A 206 3.55 34.91 8.22
CA LEU A 206 4.03 34.55 6.87
C LEU A 206 2.87 34.25 5.91
N VAL A 207 1.90 33.44 6.35
CA VAL A 207 0.74 33.06 5.54
C VAL A 207 -0.13 34.27 5.19
N LYS A 208 -0.24 35.27 6.09
CA LYS A 208 -0.93 36.54 5.79
C LYS A 208 -0.29 37.25 4.59
N GLY A 209 1.04 37.35 4.54
CA GLY A 209 1.76 37.94 3.40
C GLY A 209 1.52 37.21 2.08
N PHE A 210 1.41 35.88 2.09
CA PHE A 210 1.08 35.09 0.89
C PHE A 210 -0.40 35.14 0.46
N ASN A 211 -1.29 35.55 1.36
CA ASN A 211 -2.71 35.69 1.07
C ASN A 211 -3.07 37.05 0.45
N GLU A 212 -2.13 38.00 0.44
CA GLU A 212 -2.29 39.28 -0.23
C GLU A 212 -2.41 39.09 -1.75
N GLU A 213 -3.28 39.88 -2.39
CA GLU A 213 -3.64 39.73 -3.81
C GLU A 213 -2.46 39.99 -4.78
N ASN A 214 -1.37 40.55 -4.28
CA ASN A 214 -0.21 40.96 -5.06
C ASN A 214 0.88 39.87 -5.20
N VAL A 215 0.70 38.69 -4.59
CA VAL A 215 1.67 37.59 -4.73
C VAL A 215 1.29 36.73 -5.93
N VAL A 216 2.14 36.69 -6.95
CA VAL A 216 2.00 35.82 -8.13
C VAL A 216 2.08 34.37 -7.67
N LYS A 217 0.93 33.68 -7.62
CA LYS A 217 0.84 32.27 -7.25
C LYS A 217 1.19 31.41 -8.46
N ILE A 218 2.45 31.02 -8.57
CA ILE A 218 2.91 30.15 -9.66
C ILE A 218 2.53 28.70 -9.30
N GLY A 219 1.42 28.19 -9.85
CA GLY A 219 1.07 26.76 -9.80
C GLY A 219 -0.43 26.45 -9.76
N ALA A 220 -0.78 25.16 -9.74
CA ALA A 220 -2.16 24.62 -9.70
C ALA A 220 -2.98 24.97 -8.43
N MET A 221 -2.47 25.89 -7.60
CA MET A 221 -3.11 26.46 -6.43
C MET A 221 -3.69 27.86 -6.70
N GLU A 222 -3.79 28.27 -7.97
CA GLU A 222 -4.73 29.32 -8.34
C GLU A 222 -6.13 28.86 -7.90
N ARG A 223 -6.58 29.41 -6.76
CA ARG A 223 -7.98 29.31 -6.39
C ARG A 223 -8.72 30.20 -7.38
N GLU A 224 -9.11 29.64 -8.52
CA GLU A 224 -10.21 30.22 -9.28
C GLU A 224 -11.33 30.47 -8.26
N LYS A 225 -11.79 31.72 -8.16
CA LYS A 225 -12.96 32.05 -7.35
C LYS A 225 -14.16 31.42 -8.06
N ALA A 226 -14.33 30.11 -7.91
CA ALA A 226 -15.45 29.36 -8.46
C ALA A 226 -16.72 29.75 -7.69
N SER A 227 -17.27 30.92 -8.02
CA SER A 227 -18.60 31.32 -7.60
C SER A 227 -19.61 30.66 -8.52
N LEU A 228 -19.92 29.39 -8.25
CA LEU A 228 -21.06 28.74 -8.88
C LEU A 228 -22.33 29.40 -8.35
N LYS A 229 -22.90 30.33 -9.11
CA LYS A 229 -24.19 30.93 -8.77
C LYS A 229 -25.28 29.89 -9.01
N VAL A 230 -25.76 29.28 -7.93
CA VAL A 230 -26.79 28.23 -7.94
C VAL A 230 -28.04 28.62 -8.74
N ARG A 231 -28.40 29.91 -8.77
CA ARG A 231 -29.52 30.44 -9.55
C ARG A 231 -29.34 30.28 -11.07
N GLU A 232 -28.10 30.39 -11.58
CA GLU A 232 -27.77 30.27 -13.00
C GLU A 232 -27.68 28.81 -13.48
N MET A 233 -27.67 27.86 -12.52
CA MET A 233 -27.56 26.41 -12.73
C MET A 233 -28.93 25.70 -12.73
N SER A 234 -30.02 26.40 -12.37
CA SER A 234 -31.35 25.80 -12.39
C SER A 234 -31.78 25.47 -13.83
N GLY A 235 -32.15 24.22 -14.08
CA GLY A 235 -32.62 23.75 -15.39
C GLY A 235 -31.53 23.38 -16.41
N LYS A 236 -30.23 23.50 -16.08
CA LYS A 236 -29.12 23.05 -16.95
C LYS A 236 -28.52 21.75 -16.43
N PRO A 237 -28.26 20.73 -17.29
CA PRO A 237 -27.51 19.57 -16.87
C PRO A 237 -26.06 19.99 -16.57
N TYR A 238 -25.66 19.94 -15.30
CA TYR A 238 -24.27 20.15 -14.90
C TYR A 238 -23.67 18.82 -14.46
N LEU A 239 -22.55 18.45 -15.06
CA LEU A 239 -21.75 17.32 -14.59
C LEU A 239 -20.96 17.83 -13.38
N ALA A 240 -21.26 17.30 -12.20
CA ALA A 240 -20.46 17.62 -11.01
C ALA A 240 -18.98 17.36 -11.33
N PRO A 241 -18.05 18.25 -10.93
CA PRO A 241 -16.64 18.00 -11.12
C PRO A 241 -16.34 16.62 -10.53
N LEU A 242 -15.84 15.72 -11.37
CA LEU A 242 -15.45 14.37 -10.96
C LEU A 242 -14.48 14.52 -9.79
N THR A 243 -15.00 14.39 -8.57
CA THR A 243 -14.14 14.20 -7.43
C THR A 243 -13.46 12.87 -7.69
N THR A 244 -12.15 12.90 -7.88
CA THR A 244 -11.29 11.73 -8.06
C THR A 244 -11.26 10.80 -6.84
N VAL A 245 -12.21 10.98 -5.91
CA VAL A 245 -12.32 10.28 -4.63
C VAL A 245 -13.81 10.06 -4.31
N GLY A 246 -14.57 9.36 -5.18
CA GLY A 246 -16.00 9.22 -4.94
C GLY A 246 -16.78 8.30 -5.88
N ASN A 247 -16.39 7.03 -5.96
CA ASN A 247 -17.21 5.85 -6.29
C ASN A 247 -18.35 6.05 -7.32
N LEU A 248 -17.98 5.98 -8.61
CA LEU A 248 -18.88 6.01 -9.75
C LEU A 248 -19.78 4.75 -9.77
N PRO A 249 -21.12 4.87 -9.74
CA PRO A 249 -22.05 3.76 -9.73
C PRO A 249 -22.37 3.33 -11.16
N PHE A 250 -21.39 2.83 -11.91
CA PHE A 250 -21.70 2.14 -13.17
C PHE A 250 -22.14 0.71 -12.86
N ARG A 251 -23.40 0.56 -12.44
CA ARG A 251 -24.14 -0.67 -12.70
C ARG A 251 -24.44 -0.69 -14.19
N ARG A 252 -23.70 -1.53 -14.91
CA ARG A 252 -24.01 -1.88 -16.30
C ARG A 252 -25.39 -2.56 -16.32
N PHE A 253 -26.30 -2.04 -17.12
CA PHE A 253 -27.44 -2.79 -17.62
C PHE A 253 -26.94 -3.78 -18.68
#